data_AF-A0A9W7J2G4-F1
#
_entry.id   AF-A0A9W7J2G4-F1
#
_cell.length_a   1.000
_cell.length_b   1.000
_cell.length_c   1.000
_cell.angle_alpha   90.00
_cell.angle_beta   90.00
_cell.angle_gamma   90.00
#
_symmetry.space_group_name_H-M   'P 1'
#
loop_
_entity.id
_entity.type
_entity.pdbx_description
1 polymer ?
#
loop_
_entity_poly.entity_id
_entity_poly.type
_entity_poly.pdbx_seq_one_letter_code
_entity_poly.pdbx_strand_id
1 'polypeptide(L)'
;MARVFAHRDILDLVKYSTIPVINGLTDYNHPCQNMTDALTIIEHIGQLEGTKVVYIRDGNNIVHSWLLLASIVPFHFACACPKGFEPDKETVDKAQKVGIGKIEIRNDPKEPVKDVDVVYSDVWASMGQKEEAAFVSKCFKGRGGRC
;
A
#
# COMPACT_ATOMS: atom_id res chain seq x y z
N MET A 1 2.82 19.25 9.92
CA MET A 1 2.21 17.99 9.44
C MET A 1 0.81 18.31 8.94
N ALA A 2 0.37 17.69 7.84
CA ALA A 2 -0.97 17.84 7.32
C ALA A 2 -1.57 16.49 6.89
N ARG A 3 -2.88 16.33 7.14
CA ARG A 3 -3.71 15.25 6.60
C ARG A 3 -4.75 15.90 5.71
N VAL A 4 -4.69 15.60 4.42
CA VAL A 4 -5.52 16.23 3.39
C VAL A 4 -6.11 15.16 2.47
N PHE A 5 -7.15 15.50 1.72
CA PHE A 5 -7.74 14.55 0.77
C PHE A 5 -6.82 14.37 -0.43
N ALA A 6 -6.65 15.41 -1.24
CA ALA A 6 -5.86 15.32 -2.47
C ALA A 6 -4.36 15.46 -2.17
N HIS A 7 -3.54 14.59 -2.74
CA HIS A 7 -2.09 14.71 -2.67
C HIS A 7 -1.59 16.03 -3.30
N ARG A 8 -2.36 16.62 -4.22
CA ARG A 8 -2.05 17.94 -4.75
C ARG A 8 -1.99 19.02 -3.66
N ASP A 9 -2.89 18.97 -2.68
CA ASP A 9 -2.96 19.96 -1.61
C ASP A 9 -1.69 19.96 -0.77
N ILE A 10 -1.10 18.79 -0.53
CA ILE A 10 0.17 18.72 0.21
C ILE A 10 1.35 19.21 -0.61
N LEU A 11 1.36 18.98 -1.93
CA LEU A 11 2.37 19.53 -2.83
C LEU A 11 2.29 21.06 -2.92
N ASP A 12 1.07 21.61 -2.93
CA ASP A 12 0.87 23.06 -2.89
C ASP A 12 1.29 23.64 -1.53
N LEU A 13 1.01 22.95 -0.42
CA LEU A 13 1.51 23.34 0.90
C LEU A 13 3.04 23.37 0.93
N VAL A 14 3.72 22.38 0.35
CA VAL A 14 5.19 22.37 0.20
C VAL A 14 5.66 23.57 -0.62
N LYS A 15 5.00 23.87 -1.74
CA LYS A 15 5.40 24.96 -2.66
C LYS A 15 5.43 26.33 -1.98
N TYR A 16 4.51 26.60 -1.05
CA TYR A 16 4.38 27.90 -0.40
C TYR A 16 4.89 27.94 1.05
N SER A 17 5.31 26.81 1.60
CA SER A 17 5.82 26.73 2.97
C SER A 17 7.32 27.07 3.03
N THR A 18 7.72 27.80 4.07
CA THR A 18 9.13 28.03 4.43
C THR A 18 9.65 27.03 5.46
N ILE A 19 8.79 26.14 5.96
CA ILE A 19 9.12 25.10 6.94
C ILE A 19 8.84 23.70 6.37
N PRO A 20 9.46 22.64 6.93
CA PRO A 20 9.19 21.27 6.51
C PRO A 20 7.71 20.90 6.60
N VAL A 21 7.21 20.25 5.55
CA VAL A 21 5.84 19.71 5.49
C VAL A 21 5.92 18.19 5.56
N ILE A 22 5.15 17.61 6.48
CA ILE A 22 5.07 16.16 6.68
C ILE A 22 3.69 15.68 6.26
N ASN A 23 3.65 14.68 5.38
CA ASN A 23 2.42 14.02 4.96
C ASN A 23 1.92 13.05 6.02
N GLY A 24 0.84 13.45 6.69
CA GLY A 24 0.11 12.60 7.62
C GLY A 24 -0.75 11.55 6.93
N LEU A 25 -1.43 11.88 5.82
CA LEU A 25 -2.25 10.97 4.99
C LEU A 25 -2.80 11.78 3.79
N THR A 26 -2.81 11.16 2.60
CA THR A 26 -3.46 11.64 1.36
C THR A 26 -4.15 10.48 0.63
N ASP A 27 -4.93 10.79 -0.40
CA ASP A 27 -5.45 9.82 -1.37
C ASP A 27 -4.35 9.03 -2.11
N TYR A 28 -3.15 9.61 -2.28
CA TYR A 28 -2.04 8.96 -2.96
C TYR A 28 -1.17 8.09 -2.04
N ASN A 29 -0.72 8.60 -0.89
CA ASN A 29 0.13 7.84 0.03
C ASN A 29 -0.05 8.22 1.52
N HIS A 30 0.42 7.34 2.40
CA HIS A 30 0.41 7.41 3.87
C HIS A 30 1.79 7.01 4.45
N PRO A 31 2.85 7.79 4.19
CA PRO A 31 4.22 7.36 4.47
C PRO A 31 4.49 7.12 5.97
N CYS A 32 3.91 7.92 6.86
CA CYS A 32 4.12 7.76 8.31
C CYS A 32 3.58 6.42 8.85
N GLN A 33 2.48 5.91 8.29
CA GLN A 33 1.93 4.60 8.67
C GLN A 33 2.95 3.51 8.33
N ASN A 34 3.38 3.45 7.07
CA ASN A 34 4.31 2.42 6.61
C ASN A 34 5.69 2.50 7.28
N MET A 35 6.16 3.69 7.65
CA MET A 35 7.38 3.82 8.47
C MET A 35 7.22 3.16 9.84
N THR A 36 6.05 3.30 10.45
CA THR A 36 5.75 2.71 11.77
C THR A 36 5.53 1.20 11.65
N ASP A 37 4.90 0.76 10.56
CA ASP A 37 4.72 -0.66 10.25
C ASP A 37 6.08 -1.34 10.03
N ALA A 38 6.99 -0.71 9.27
CA ALA A 38 8.35 -1.18 9.10
C ALA A 38 9.12 -1.27 10.42
N LEU A 39 8.98 -0.26 11.31
CA LEU A 39 9.57 -0.31 12.65
C LEU A 39 9.03 -1.51 13.44
N THR A 40 7.72 -1.75 13.38
CA THR A 40 7.07 -2.89 14.06
C THR A 40 7.61 -4.22 13.54
N ILE A 41 7.81 -4.35 12.23
CA ILE A 41 8.44 -5.52 11.62
C ILE A 41 9.86 -5.72 12.15
N ILE A 42 10.66 -4.65 12.22
CA ILE A 42 12.02 -4.71 12.77
C ILE A 42 12.01 -5.12 14.24
N GLU A 43 11.08 -4.62 15.06
CA GLU A 43 10.99 -4.98 16.48
C GLU A 43 10.60 -6.45 16.71
N HIS A 44 9.73 -7.00 15.85
CA HIS A 44 9.21 -8.37 16.04
C HIS A 44 9.95 -9.46 15.25
N ILE A 45 10.50 -9.13 14.08
CA ILE A 45 11.23 -10.07 13.21
C ILE A 45 12.74 -9.84 13.29
N GLY A 46 13.18 -8.64 13.68
CA GLY A 46 14.60 -8.27 13.81
C GLY A 46 15.16 -7.48 12.62
N GLN A 47 14.48 -7.52 11.47
CA GLN A 47 14.87 -6.83 10.24
C GLN A 47 13.68 -6.67 9.29
N LEU A 48 13.75 -5.73 8.35
CA LEU A 48 12.79 -5.62 7.23
C LEU A 48 13.36 -6.25 5.96
N GLU A 49 14.67 -6.15 5.74
CA GLU A 49 15.37 -6.69 4.58
C GLU A 49 15.16 -8.20 4.48
N GLY A 50 14.89 -8.67 3.27
CA GLY A 50 14.63 -10.08 2.98
C GLY A 50 13.29 -10.62 3.47
N THR A 51 12.51 -9.85 4.25
CA THR A 51 11.16 -10.28 4.67
C THR A 51 10.18 -10.25 3.50
N LYS A 52 9.12 -11.05 3.63
CA LYS A 52 7.97 -11.03 2.74
C LYS A 52 6.75 -10.43 3.44
N VAL A 53 6.31 -9.28 2.94
CA VAL A 53 5.10 -8.57 3.39
C VAL A 53 4.01 -8.72 2.34
N VAL A 54 2.87 -9.28 2.74
CA VAL A 54 1.71 -9.47 1.86
C VAL A 54 0.57 -8.59 2.33
N TYR A 55 0.22 -7.60 1.51
CA TYR A 55 -0.96 -6.79 1.66
C TYR A 55 -2.16 -7.44 0.95
N ILE A 56 -3.29 -7.58 1.64
CA ILE A 56 -4.49 -8.20 1.09
C ILE A 56 -5.64 -7.20 1.11
N ARG A 57 -5.85 -6.50 -0.02
CA ARG A 57 -6.92 -5.51 -0.27
C ARG A 57 -6.76 -4.74 -1.57
N ASP A 58 -7.62 -3.75 -1.78
CA ASP A 58 -7.51 -2.72 -2.81
C ASP A 58 -6.16 -1.98 -2.77
N GLY A 59 -5.65 -1.65 -3.97
CA GLY A 59 -4.41 -0.92 -4.20
C GLY A 59 -4.48 0.55 -3.83
N ASN A 60 -4.66 0.84 -2.55
CA ASN A 60 -4.86 2.20 -2.04
C ASN A 60 -3.53 2.90 -1.68
N ASN A 61 -3.64 4.02 -0.97
CA ASN A 61 -2.52 4.82 -0.48
C ASN A 61 -1.51 4.07 0.42
N ILE A 62 -1.94 3.06 1.16
CA ILE A 62 -1.06 2.19 1.93
C ILE A 62 -0.16 1.38 0.99
N VAL A 63 -0.75 0.82 -0.08
CA VAL A 63 -0.02 0.04 -1.09
C VAL A 63 1.01 0.91 -1.79
N HIS A 64 0.65 2.13 -2.21
CA HIS A 64 1.61 3.07 -2.82
C HIS A 64 2.79 3.39 -1.89
N SER A 65 2.53 3.53 -0.59
CA SER A 65 3.57 3.77 0.41
C SER A 65 4.51 2.58 0.55
N TRP A 66 3.99 1.35 0.46
CA TRP A 66 4.79 0.12 0.52
C TRP A 66 5.63 -0.07 -0.74
N LEU A 67 5.08 0.25 -1.92
CA LEU A 67 5.81 0.25 -3.19
C LEU A 67 7.02 1.20 -3.15
N LEU A 68 6.82 2.41 -2.62
CA LEU A 68 7.90 3.39 -2.46
C LEU A 68 8.95 2.91 -1.45
N LEU A 69 8.54 2.29 -0.35
CA LEU A 69 9.49 1.71 0.62
C LEU A 69 10.28 0.54 0.01
N ALA A 70 9.63 -0.34 -0.76
CA ALA A 70 10.28 -1.43 -1.49
C ALA A 70 11.22 -0.93 -2.61
N SER A 71 11.12 0.35 -2.99
CA SER A 71 12.06 0.98 -3.91
C SER A 71 13.36 1.40 -3.23
N ILE A 72 13.46 1.34 -1.89
CA ILE A 72 14.67 1.75 -1.15
C ILE A 72 15.17 0.72 -0.15
N VAL A 73 14.33 -0.24 0.27
CA VAL A 73 14.71 -1.36 1.15
C VAL A 73 14.47 -2.70 0.42
N PRO A 74 15.43 -3.64 0.40
CA PRO A 74 15.32 -4.90 -0.33
C PRO A 74 14.47 -5.95 0.43
N PHE A 75 13.15 -5.80 0.39
CA PHE A 75 12.18 -6.79 0.88
C PHE A 75 11.24 -7.23 -0.24
N HIS A 76 10.48 -8.31 -0.04
CA HIS A 76 9.44 -8.75 -0.96
C HIS A 76 8.10 -8.18 -0.53
N PHE A 77 7.60 -7.21 -1.28
CA PHE A 77 6.24 -6.71 -1.13
C PHE A 77 5.29 -7.38 -2.14
N ALA A 78 4.19 -7.94 -1.67
CA ALA A 78 3.14 -8.47 -2.51
C ALA A 78 1.79 -7.84 -2.17
N CYS A 79 1.03 -7.43 -3.18
CA CYS A 79 -0.33 -6.94 -3.03
C CYS A 79 -1.30 -7.90 -3.72
N ALA A 80 -2.21 -8.48 -2.94
CA ALA A 80 -3.33 -9.27 -3.41
C ALA A 80 -4.60 -8.42 -3.37
N CYS A 81 -5.09 -8.01 -4.55
CA CYS A 81 -6.19 -7.06 -4.72
C CYS A 81 -7.26 -7.59 -5.68
N PRO A 82 -8.56 -7.32 -5.48
CA PRO A 82 -9.57 -7.71 -6.47
C PRO A 82 -9.26 -7.11 -7.84
N LYS A 83 -9.65 -7.81 -8.92
CA LYS A 83 -9.47 -7.30 -10.28
C LYS A 83 -10.21 -5.97 -10.46
N GLY A 84 -9.53 -4.97 -11.03
CA GLY A 84 -10.05 -3.61 -11.19
C GLY A 84 -9.82 -2.70 -9.98
N PHE A 85 -9.20 -3.22 -8.91
CA PHE A 85 -8.80 -2.48 -7.71
C PHE A 85 -7.28 -2.54 -7.49
N GLU A 86 -6.52 -2.66 -8.58
CA GLU A 86 -5.07 -2.63 -8.56
C GLU A 86 -4.54 -1.23 -8.17
N PRO A 87 -3.33 -1.14 -7.59
CA PRO A 87 -2.69 0.15 -7.35
C PRO A 87 -2.35 0.86 -8.66
N ASP A 88 -2.07 2.16 -8.56
CA ASP A 88 -1.66 2.99 -9.68
C ASP A 88 -0.50 2.34 -10.46
N LYS A 89 -0.75 2.09 -11.75
CA LYS A 89 0.18 1.35 -12.61
C LYS A 89 1.53 2.06 -12.72
N GLU A 90 1.52 3.39 -12.83
CA GLU A 90 2.76 4.16 -12.97
C GLU A 90 3.63 4.03 -11.71
N THR A 91 3.02 4.04 -10.54
CA THR A 91 3.69 3.83 -9.25
C THR A 91 4.26 2.42 -9.15
N VAL A 92 3.52 1.39 -9.56
CA VAL A 92 4.02 0.00 -9.61
C VAL A 92 5.21 -0.12 -10.55
N ASP A 93 5.08 0.38 -11.79
CA ASP A 93 6.12 0.29 -12.81
C ASP A 93 7.41 1.00 -12.36
N LYS A 94 7.28 2.19 -11.74
CA LYS A 94 8.41 2.95 -11.19
C LYS A 94 9.14 2.14 -10.11
N ALA A 95 8.39 1.57 -9.17
CA ALA A 95 8.96 0.80 -8.07
C ALA A 95 9.63 -0.49 -8.56
N GLN A 96 8.99 -1.22 -9.49
CA GLN A 96 9.55 -2.43 -10.10
C GLN A 96 10.81 -2.13 -10.93
N LYS A 97 10.85 -0.99 -11.63
CA LYS A 97 12.02 -0.58 -12.42
C LYS A 97 13.25 -0.29 -11.55
N VAL A 98 13.06 0.16 -10.31
CA VAL A 98 14.17 0.39 -9.37
C VAL A 98 14.85 -0.93 -9.00
N GLY A 99 14.07 -2.00 -8.81
CA GLY A 99 14.59 -3.35 -8.64
C GLY A 99 15.33 -3.62 -7.32
N ILE A 100 15.19 -2.76 -6.31
CA ILE A 100 15.77 -2.96 -4.98
C ILE A 100 15.00 -4.04 -4.21
N GLY A 101 13.69 -3.84 -4.03
CA GLY A 101 12.78 -4.84 -3.49
C GLY A 101 12.10 -5.65 -4.60
N LYS A 102 11.54 -6.80 -4.21
CA LYS A 102 10.71 -7.61 -5.11
C LYS A 102 9.25 -7.19 -4.95
N ILE A 103 8.58 -6.84 -6.06
CA ILE A 103 7.20 -6.36 -6.03
C ILE A 103 6.30 -7.25 -6.89
N GLU A 104 5.23 -7.78 -6.29
CA GLU A 104 4.23 -8.62 -6.96
C GLU A 104 2.82 -8.07 -6.77
N ILE A 105 2.11 -7.77 -7.86
CA ILE A 105 0.68 -7.48 -7.84
C ILE A 105 -0.07 -8.71 -8.34
N ARG A 106 -1.05 -9.17 -7.57
CA ARG A 106 -1.85 -10.37 -7.85
C ARG A 106 -3.33 -10.11 -7.58
N ASN A 107 -4.19 -10.87 -8.25
CA ASN A 107 -5.63 -10.80 -8.05
C ASN A 107 -6.24 -11.91 -7.18
N ASP A 108 -5.41 -12.82 -6.67
CA ASP A 108 -5.79 -13.89 -5.74
C ASP A 108 -4.83 -13.89 -4.54
N PRO A 109 -5.33 -13.88 -3.30
CA PRO A 109 -4.48 -13.91 -2.10
C PRO A 109 -3.79 -15.26 -1.84
N LYS A 110 -4.21 -16.37 -2.46
CA LYS A 110 -3.71 -17.72 -2.14
C LYS A 110 -2.24 -17.92 -2.45
N GLU A 111 -1.74 -17.35 -3.54
CA GLU A 111 -0.33 -17.49 -3.91
C GLU A 111 0.59 -16.58 -3.08
N PRO A 112 0.27 -15.26 -2.91
CA PRO A 112 1.11 -14.36 -2.14
C PRO A 112 1.34 -14.78 -0.70
N VAL A 113 0.36 -15.38 -0.01
CA VAL A 113 0.46 -15.73 1.42
C VAL A 113 1.30 -16.97 1.72
N LYS A 114 1.81 -17.69 0.72
CA LYS A 114 2.75 -18.79 0.96
C LYS A 114 4.08 -18.25 1.48
N ASP A 115 4.63 -18.85 2.53
CA ASP A 115 5.93 -18.49 3.12
C ASP A 115 6.05 -16.98 3.41
N VAL A 116 4.99 -16.40 3.99
CA VAL A 116 4.91 -14.97 4.33
C VAL A 116 5.35 -14.73 5.77
N ASP A 117 6.11 -13.66 5.98
CA ASP A 117 6.51 -13.21 7.33
C ASP A 117 5.43 -12.30 7.94
N VAL A 118 4.83 -11.43 7.12
CA VAL A 118 3.85 -10.43 7.56
C VAL A 118 2.63 -10.41 6.65
N VAL A 119 1.45 -10.64 7.23
CA VAL A 119 0.17 -10.43 6.54
C VAL A 119 -0.43 -9.10 7.01
N TYR A 120 -0.75 -8.23 6.06
CA TYR A 120 -1.25 -6.88 6.30
C TYR A 120 -2.59 -6.66 5.58
N SER A 121 -3.49 -5.90 6.21
CA SER A 121 -4.79 -5.52 5.64
C SER A 121 -5.25 -4.18 6.22
N ASP A 122 -6.19 -3.51 5.57
CA ASP A 122 -6.75 -2.19 5.94
C ASP A 122 -8.28 -2.25 6.15
N VAL A 123 -9.06 -1.17 5.98
CA VAL A 123 -10.54 -1.08 6.02
C VAL A 123 -11.17 -0.91 4.63
N TRP A 124 -12.26 -1.62 4.28
CA TRP A 124 -12.73 -1.74 2.87
C TRP A 124 -13.26 -0.42 2.32
N ALA A 125 -13.59 0.51 3.21
CA ALA A 125 -13.96 1.87 2.88
C ALA A 125 -12.71 2.75 2.98
N SER A 126 -12.08 3.03 1.84
CA SER A 126 -11.05 4.07 1.76
C SER A 126 -11.66 5.46 2.01
N MET A 127 -10.81 6.49 2.08
CA MET A 127 -11.23 7.88 2.29
C MET A 127 -12.34 8.29 1.32
N GLY A 128 -13.56 8.42 1.83
CA GLY A 128 -14.73 8.90 1.06
C GLY A 128 -15.53 7.83 0.32
N GLN A 129 -15.11 6.56 0.31
CA GLN A 129 -15.70 5.49 -0.51
C GLN A 129 -16.52 4.47 0.32
N LYS A 130 -17.45 4.95 1.14
CA LYS A 130 -18.27 4.07 1.99
C LYS A 130 -19.16 3.10 1.20
N GLU A 131 -19.62 3.50 0.02
CA GLU A 131 -20.55 2.73 -0.81
C GLU A 131 -19.84 1.59 -1.58
N GLU A 132 -18.58 1.81 -1.98
CA GLU A 132 -17.78 0.81 -2.69
C GLU A 132 -17.30 -0.32 -1.78
N ALA A 133 -17.10 -0.05 -0.49
CA ALA A 133 -16.58 -1.01 0.49
C ALA A 133 -17.32 -2.35 0.53
N ALA A 134 -18.65 -2.32 0.43
CA ALA A 134 -19.48 -3.52 0.44
C ALA A 134 -19.35 -4.33 -0.87
N PHE A 135 -19.07 -3.66 -1.99
CA PHE A 135 -18.83 -4.29 -3.29
C PHE A 135 -17.46 -4.98 -3.31
N VAL A 136 -16.40 -4.25 -2.95
CA VAL A 136 -15.02 -4.77 -2.95
C VAL A 136 -14.88 -5.99 -2.03
N SER A 137 -15.46 -5.92 -0.82
CA SER A 137 -15.44 -7.04 0.12
C SER A 137 -16.13 -8.29 -0.42
N LYS A 138 -17.19 -8.14 -1.23
CA LYS A 138 -17.89 -9.26 -1.86
C LYS A 138 -17.07 -9.88 -2.99
N CYS A 139 -16.45 -9.06 -3.84
CA CYS A 139 -15.58 -9.51 -4.93
C CYS A 139 -14.43 -10.39 -4.42
N PHE A 140 -13.89 -10.09 -3.24
CA PHE A 140 -12.72 -10.79 -2.71
C PHE A 140 -13.04 -12.06 -1.89
N LYS A 141 -14.30 -12.26 -1.44
CA LYS A 141 -14.71 -13.41 -0.61
C LYS A 141 -14.90 -14.73 -1.36
N GLY A 142 -14.54 -14.81 -2.65
CA GLY A 142 -14.57 -16.06 -3.42
C GLY A 142 -15.96 -16.68 -3.62
N ARG A 143 -17.06 -15.93 -3.39
CA ARG A 143 -18.38 -16.35 -3.85
C ARG A 143 -18.47 -15.97 -5.32
N GLY A 144 -18.44 -16.96 -6.22
CA GLY A 144 -18.43 -16.84 -7.68
C GLY A 144 -19.64 -16.13 -8.31
N GLY A 145 -19.96 -14.92 -7.84
CA GLY A 145 -20.73 -13.94 -8.58
C GLY A 145 -19.74 -13.07 -9.34
N ARG A 146 -19.89 -13.07 -10.67
CA ARG A 146 -19.20 -12.21 -11.63
C ARG A 146 -18.78 -10.87 -11.02
N CYS A 147 -17.46 -10.66 -10.96
CA CYS A 147 -16.89 -9.33 -11.22
C CYS A 147 -16.97 -9.09 -12.73
#